data_AF-A0A249P2Q1-F1
#
_entry.id   AF-A0A249P2Q1-F1
#
_cell.length_a   1.000
_cell.length_b   1.000
_cell.length_c   1.000
_cell.angle_alpha   90.00
_cell.angle_beta   90.00
_cell.angle_gamma   90.00
#
_symmetry.space_group_name_H-M   'P 1'
#
loop_
_entity.id
_entity.type
_entity.pdbx_description
1 polymer ?
#
loop_
_entity_poly.entity_id
_entity_poly.type
_entity_poly.pdbx_seq_one_letter_code
_entity_poly.pdbx_strand_id
1 'polypeptide(L)' 'MLEPRATALAGHEDAAVRAFAQETLKEIEVFKAAGDSYGYVLYLLQRL' A
#
# COMPACT_ATOMS: atom_id res chain seq x y z
N MET A 1 0.12 9.02 -4.99
CA MET A 1 0.09 8.80 -3.52
C MET A 1 -1.22 8.11 -3.15
N LEU A 2 -1.15 6.94 -2.51
CA LEU A 2 -2.34 6.13 -2.15
C LEU A 2 -2.93 6.53 -0.79
N GLU A 3 -2.11 7.05 0.12
CA GLU A 3 -2.49 7.38 1.48
C GLU A 3 -3.66 8.38 1.59
N PRO A 4 -3.68 9.53 0.88
CA PRO A 4 -4.81 10.46 0.98
C PRO A 4 -6.14 9.83 0.53
N ARG A 5 -6.08 8.92 -0.45
CA ARG A 5 -7.25 8.21 -0.96
C ARG A 5 -7.74 7.16 0.03
N ALA A 6 -6.82 6.42 0.66
CA ALA A 6 -7.17 5.45 1.70
C ALA A 6 -7.78 6.14 2.92
N THR A 7 -7.22 7.27 3.36
CA THR A 7 -7.79 8.08 4.46
C THR A 7 -9.21 8.55 4.15
N ALA A 8 -9.48 9.01 2.93
CA ALA A 8 -10.83 9.44 2.53
C ALA A 8 -11.85 8.29 2.56
N LEU A 9 -11.43 7.07 2.24
CA LEU A 9 -12.31 5.88 2.18
C LEU A 9 -12.50 5.19 3.54
N ALA A 10 -11.71 5.52 4.55
CA ALA A 10 -11.81 4.92 5.88
C ALA A 10 -13.17 5.18 6.56
N GLY A 11 -13.86 6.27 6.18
CA GLY A 11 -15.20 6.62 6.66
C GLY A 11 -16.36 6.26 5.71
N HIS A 12 -16.09 5.50 4.64
CA HIS A 12 -17.11 5.18 3.63
C HIS A 12 -18.29 4.39 4.22
N GLU A 13 -19.51 4.50 3.68
CA GLU A 13 -20.70 3.83 4.25
C GLU A 13 -20.67 2.31 4.10
N ASP A 14 -20.11 1.82 2.99
CA ASP A 14 -19.87 0.40 2.74
C ASP A 14 -18.75 -0.15 3.64
N ALA A 15 -19.06 -1.22 4.39
CA ALA A 15 -18.13 -1.86 5.32
C ALA A 15 -16.93 -2.52 4.62
N ALA A 16 -17.10 -3.10 3.44
CA ALA A 16 -16.02 -3.71 2.69
C ALA A 16 -15.03 -2.64 2.19
N VAL A 17 -15.55 -1.48 1.79
CA VAL A 17 -14.73 -0.34 1.36
C VAL A 17 -13.93 0.22 2.54
N ARG A 18 -14.53 0.37 3.72
CA ARG A 18 -13.80 0.80 4.93
C ARG A 18 -12.70 -0.20 5.33
N ALA A 19 -13.02 -1.49 5.32
CA ALA A 19 -12.06 -2.54 5.67
C ALA A 19 -10.85 -2.53 4.72
N PHE A 20 -11.11 -2.43 3.43
CA PHE A 20 -10.05 -2.28 2.42
C PHE A 20 -9.18 -1.04 2.66
N ALA A 21 -9.82 0.10 2.97
CA ALA A 21 -9.11 1.35 3.25
C ALA A 21 -8.22 1.25 4.51
N GLN A 22 -8.71 0.62 5.58
CA GLN A 22 -7.95 0.40 6.81
C GLN A 22 -6.73 -0.51 6.58
N GLU A 23 -6.89 -1.62 5.87
CA GLU A 23 -5.76 -2.49 5.53
C GLU A 23 -4.74 -1.79 4.63
N THR A 24 -5.20 -0.97 3.68
CA THR A 24 -4.31 -0.16 2.83
C THR A 24 -3.50 0.83 3.67
N LEU A 25 -4.10 1.49 4.66
CA LEU A 25 -3.37 2.42 5.55
C LEU A 25 -2.31 1.69 6.39
N LYS A 26 -2.66 0.52 6.91
CA LYS A 26 -1.72 -0.34 7.65
C LYS A 26 -0.54 -0.77 6.78
N GLU A 27 -0.79 -1.16 5.54
CA GLU A 27 0.27 -1.53 4.59
C GLU A 27 1.20 -0.34 4.30
N ILE A 28 0.65 0.87 4.14
CA ILE A 28 1.43 2.10 3.98
C ILE A 28 2.32 2.36 5.21
N GLU A 29 1.82 2.18 6.42
CA GLU A 29 2.62 2.32 7.65
C GLU A 29 3.76 1.31 7.70
N VAL A 30 3.50 0.05 7.34
CA VAL A 30 4.53 -1.01 7.28
C VAL A 30 5.63 -0.63 6.29
N PHE A 31 5.26 -0.19 5.08
CA PHE A 31 6.26 0.22 4.09
C PHE A 31 7.06 1.46 4.53
N LYS A 32 6.42 2.44 5.17
CA LYS A 32 7.14 3.59 5.74
C LYS A 32 8.11 3.17 6.83
N ALA A 33 7.72 2.25 7.71
CA ALA A 33 8.56 1.75 8.79
C ALA A 33 9.75 0.92 8.28
N ALA A 34 9.60 0.23 7.14
CA ALA A 34 10.69 -0.48 6.47
C ALA A 34 11.74 0.48 5.89
N GLY A 35 11.42 1.75 5.65
CA GLY A 35 12.34 2.74 5.09
C GLY A 35 12.95 2.24 3.77
N ASP A 36 14.29 2.29 3.68
CA ASP A 36 15.03 1.86 2.48
C ASP A 36 15.32 0.34 2.44
N SER A 37 14.80 -0.43 3.41
CA SER A 37 15.05 -1.88 3.51
C SER A 37 14.11 -2.74 2.65
N TYR A 38 13.16 -2.12 1.94
CA TYR A 38 12.19 -2.81 1.09
C TYR A 38 11.93 -2.03 -0.21
N GLY A 39 11.71 -2.77 -1.30
CA GLY A 39 11.31 -2.18 -2.58
C GLY A 39 11.11 -3.25 -3.66
N TYR A 40 10.51 -2.83 -4.77
CA TYR A 40 10.39 -3.68 -5.96
C TYR A 40 11.72 -3.73 -6.70
N VAL A 41 12.18 -4.94 -7.04
CA VAL A 41 13.40 -5.16 -7.82
C VAL A 41 13.05 -5.70 -9.20
N LEU A 42 13.51 -4.99 -10.23
CA LEU A 42 13.38 -5.42 -11.62
C LEU A 42 14.61 -6.21 -12.03
N TYR A 43 14.41 -7.49 -12.38
CA TYR A 43 15.46 -8.33 -12.96
C TYR A 43 15.28 -8.43 -14.47
N LEU A 44 16.34 -8.13 -15.23
CA LEU A 44 16.41 -8.31 -16.68
C LEU A 44 17.44 -9.39 -16.99
N LEU A 45 17.01 -10.45 -17.65
CA LEU A 45 17.87 -11.57 -18.04
C LEU A 45 17.92 -11.67 -19.57
N GLN A 46 19.14 -11.83 -20.11
CA GLN A 46 19.37 -12.15 -21.52
C GLN A 46 19.84 -13.60 -21.63
N ARG A 47 19.26 -14.34 -22.57
CA ARG A 47 19.73 -15.67 -22.95
C ARG A 47 20.91 -15.55 -23.91
N LEU A 48 22.02 -16.23 -23.59
CA LEU A 48 23.17 -16.42 -24.49
C LEU A 48 22.87 -17.49 -25.55
#